data_AF-X0SBL9-F1
#
_entry.id   AF-X0SBL9-F1
#
_cell.length_a   1.000
_cell.length_b   1.000
_cell.length_c   1.000
_cell.angle_alpha   90.00
_cell.angle_beta   90.00
_cell.angle_gamma   90.00
#
_symmetry.space_group_name_H-M   'P 1'
#
loop_
_entity.id
_entity.type
_entity.pdbx_description
1 polymer ?
#
loop_
_entity_poly.entity_id
_entity_poly.type
_entity_poly.pdbx_seq_one_letter_code
_entity_poly.pdbx_strand_id
1 'polypeptide(L)'
;ADLSWICSDPDGDSLTYDVYFEADDSTPDVLVSDDQTDTTFDPGTLDYETTYYWQIIAEDEHGASTESPIWSFTTEEEPEPDLDCDGSLSWTDVTPGDTVTGEFTVSNIGEAGSLLDWEIAEYPDWGDWTFTPSSGEDLTPEQGAISVGVSVIAPDEAETEFTGEIVLVNSDDPDDICTIDVSLATPVSQEKGSSYVLRFMQRLVEQSPALKQLFSSSSIFNRMLNLE
;
A
#
# COMPACT_ATOMS: atom_id res chain seq x y z
N ALA A 1 1.12 -18.65 -16.17
CA ALA A 1 0.43 -19.95 -16.17
C ALA A 1 0.31 -20.38 -17.62
N ASP A 2 0.51 -21.66 -17.92
CA ASP A 2 0.71 -22.09 -19.30
C ASP A 2 -0.63 -22.39 -20.00
N LEU A 3 -0.70 -22.06 -21.29
CA LEU A 3 -1.72 -22.58 -22.20
C LEU A 3 -1.37 -24.03 -22.53
N SER A 4 -2.38 -24.89 -22.64
CA SER A 4 -2.17 -26.29 -23.01
C SER A 4 -3.31 -26.83 -23.87
N TRP A 5 -2.97 -27.69 -24.82
CA TRP A 5 -3.92 -28.33 -25.72
C TRP A 5 -3.63 -29.82 -25.88
N ILE A 6 -4.57 -30.53 -26.51
CA ILE A 6 -4.43 -31.94 -26.87
C ILE A 6 -4.62 -32.04 -28.36
N CYS A 7 -3.67 -32.70 -29.03
CA CYS A 7 -3.76 -33.04 -30.45
C CYS A 7 -3.23 -34.46 -30.67
N SER A 8 -3.69 -35.12 -31.73
CA SER A 8 -3.26 -36.45 -32.10
C SER A 8 -3.42 -36.66 -33.59
N ASP A 9 -2.41 -37.26 -34.21
CA ASP A 9 -2.48 -37.71 -35.59
C ASP A 9 -2.96 -39.18 -35.70
N PRO A 10 -3.95 -39.51 -36.55
CA PRO A 10 -4.46 -40.88 -36.70
C PRO A 10 -3.45 -41.89 -37.27
N ASP A 11 -2.49 -41.42 -38.07
CA ASP A 11 -1.45 -42.24 -38.71
C ASP A 11 -0.18 -42.34 -37.83
N GLY A 12 -0.11 -41.52 -36.78
CA GLY A 12 0.97 -41.50 -35.80
C GLY A 12 2.16 -40.64 -36.23
N ASP A 13 1.92 -39.72 -37.16
CA ASP A 13 2.93 -38.80 -37.66
C ASP A 13 3.32 -37.76 -36.60
N SER A 14 4.51 -37.17 -36.77
CA SER A 14 4.96 -36.09 -35.89
C SER A 14 4.20 -34.81 -36.22
N LEU A 15 3.80 -34.08 -35.18
CA LEU A 15 3.06 -32.82 -35.30
C LEU A 15 3.91 -31.64 -34.83
N THR A 16 3.82 -30.54 -35.56
CA THR A 16 4.23 -29.21 -35.10
C THR A 16 3.01 -28.33 -34.88
N TYR A 17 3.19 -27.27 -34.09
CA TYR A 17 2.12 -26.36 -33.71
C TYR A 17 2.56 -24.91 -33.89
N ASP A 18 1.73 -24.16 -34.60
CA ASP A 18 1.75 -22.70 -34.58
C ASP A 18 0.76 -22.20 -33.53
N VAL A 19 1.22 -21.30 -32.69
CA VAL A 19 0.43 -20.69 -31.61
C VAL A 19 0.11 -19.26 -31.98
N TYR A 20 -1.18 -18.97 -32.09
CA TYR A 20 -1.71 -17.63 -32.27
C TYR A 20 -2.29 -17.15 -30.95
N PHE A 21 -1.91 -15.96 -30.49
CA PHE A 21 -2.30 -15.42 -29.19
C PHE A 21 -2.34 -13.89 -29.24
N GLU A 22 -3.48 -13.30 -28.89
CA GLU A 22 -3.66 -11.84 -28.89
C GLU A 22 -4.65 -11.37 -27.82
N ALA A 23 -4.51 -10.10 -27.42
CA ALA A 23 -5.42 -9.42 -26.52
C ALA A 23 -6.56 -8.75 -27.29
N ASP A 24 -7.77 -8.80 -26.74
CA ASP A 24 -8.95 -8.03 -27.13
C ASP A 24 -9.42 -8.17 -28.60
N ASP A 25 -8.94 -9.18 -29.31
CA ASP A 25 -9.40 -9.53 -30.65
C ASP A 25 -9.80 -11.01 -30.70
N SER A 26 -11.07 -11.22 -31.05
CA SER A 26 -11.69 -12.55 -31.10
C SER A 26 -11.28 -13.39 -32.30
N THR A 27 -10.38 -12.88 -33.16
CA THR A 27 -9.90 -13.52 -34.38
C THR A 27 -8.37 -13.57 -34.42
N PRO A 28 -7.73 -14.36 -33.52
CA PRO A 28 -6.28 -14.44 -33.37
C PRO A 28 -5.53 -14.64 -34.68
N ASP A 29 -4.76 -13.62 -35.07
CA ASP A 29 -3.90 -13.64 -36.26
C ASP A 29 -2.41 -13.34 -35.95
N VAL A 30 -2.10 -13.01 -34.69
CA VAL A 30 -0.74 -12.81 -34.21
C VAL A 30 -0.08 -14.15 -33.86
N LEU A 31 0.85 -14.59 -34.71
CA LEU A 31 1.71 -15.75 -34.46
C LEU A 31 2.76 -15.43 -33.37
N VAL A 32 2.69 -16.13 -32.24
CA VAL A 32 3.60 -15.94 -31.09
C VAL A 32 4.60 -17.08 -30.92
N SER A 33 4.32 -18.25 -31.50
CA SER A 33 5.24 -19.41 -31.55
C SER A 33 4.99 -20.17 -32.85
N ASP A 34 6.08 -20.58 -33.50
CA ASP A 34 6.08 -21.18 -34.83
C ASP A 34 6.71 -22.57 -34.75
N ASP A 35 6.08 -23.56 -35.39
CA ASP A 35 6.58 -24.93 -35.54
C ASP A 35 7.04 -25.62 -34.23
N GLN A 36 6.41 -25.33 -33.10
CA GLN A 36 6.80 -25.94 -31.83
C GLN A 36 6.30 -27.39 -31.72
N THR A 37 7.04 -28.23 -31.00
CA THR A 37 6.67 -29.65 -30.82
C THR A 37 5.91 -29.92 -29.52
N ASP A 38 6.03 -29.02 -28.53
CA ASP A 38 5.36 -29.15 -27.25
C ASP A 38 3.89 -28.76 -27.35
N THR A 39 3.03 -29.34 -26.51
CA THR A 39 1.59 -29.04 -26.46
C THR A 39 1.24 -28.00 -25.39
N THR A 40 2.22 -27.16 -25.04
CA THR A 40 2.12 -26.11 -24.03
C THR A 40 2.79 -24.84 -24.52
N PHE A 41 2.28 -23.69 -24.12
CA PHE A 41 2.86 -22.39 -24.41
C PHE A 41 2.78 -21.50 -23.18
N ASP A 42 3.90 -20.88 -22.79
CA ASP A 42 3.93 -19.89 -21.71
C ASP A 42 3.73 -18.49 -22.33
N PRO A 43 2.57 -17.85 -22.11
CA PRO A 43 2.30 -16.53 -22.66
C PRO A 43 3.04 -15.41 -21.91
N GLY A 44 3.75 -15.72 -20.81
CA GLY A 44 4.45 -14.75 -19.97
C GLY A 44 3.52 -13.98 -19.04
N THR A 45 3.95 -12.78 -18.64
CA THR A 45 3.12 -11.85 -17.87
C THR A 45 2.09 -11.22 -18.80
N LEU A 46 0.83 -11.22 -18.34
CA LEU A 46 -0.31 -10.67 -19.06
C LEU A 46 -0.85 -9.46 -18.32
N ASP A 47 -1.48 -8.56 -19.06
CA ASP A 47 -2.15 -7.39 -18.49
C ASP A 47 -3.38 -7.83 -17.69
N TYR A 48 -3.67 -7.13 -16.59
CA TYR A 48 -4.88 -7.34 -15.79
C TYR A 48 -6.14 -6.95 -16.57
N GLU A 49 -7.30 -7.46 -16.15
CA GLU A 49 -8.63 -7.22 -16.73
C GLU A 49 -8.74 -7.39 -18.25
N THR A 50 -7.82 -8.14 -18.87
CA THR A 50 -7.67 -8.22 -20.32
C THR A 50 -8.15 -9.57 -20.82
N THR A 51 -8.95 -9.57 -21.89
CA THR A 51 -9.43 -10.81 -22.50
C THR A 51 -8.49 -11.23 -23.61
N TYR A 52 -7.89 -12.42 -23.46
CA TYR A 52 -7.00 -12.98 -24.45
C TYR A 52 -7.69 -14.08 -25.25
N TYR A 53 -7.38 -14.13 -26.54
CA TYR A 53 -7.84 -15.14 -27.48
C TYR A 53 -6.67 -15.88 -28.07
N TRP A 54 -6.86 -17.18 -28.31
CA TRP A 54 -5.79 -17.99 -28.87
C TRP A 54 -6.30 -19.17 -29.68
N GLN A 55 -5.48 -19.57 -30.64
CA GLN A 55 -5.74 -20.64 -31.58
C GLN A 55 -4.45 -21.41 -31.85
N ILE A 56 -4.59 -22.71 -32.11
CA ILE A 56 -3.49 -23.59 -32.49
C ILE A 56 -3.75 -24.09 -33.90
N ILE A 57 -2.73 -24.00 -34.75
CA ILE A 57 -2.70 -24.70 -36.03
C ILE A 57 -1.70 -25.84 -35.89
N ALA A 58 -2.18 -27.08 -35.99
CA ALA A 58 -1.32 -28.26 -36.00
C ALA A 58 -1.02 -28.65 -37.45
N GLU A 59 0.24 -28.97 -37.75
CA GLU A 59 0.69 -29.46 -39.06
C GLU A 59 1.47 -30.77 -38.92
N ASP A 60 1.24 -31.72 -39.83
CA ASP A 60 2.02 -32.96 -39.94
C ASP A 60 3.19 -32.83 -40.93
N GLU A 61 4.10 -33.81 -40.94
CA GLU A 61 5.24 -33.81 -41.87
C GLU A 61 4.86 -33.97 -43.36
N HIS A 62 3.59 -34.26 -43.64
CA HIS A 62 3.02 -34.43 -44.97
C HIS A 62 2.29 -33.16 -45.47
N GLY A 63 2.24 -32.11 -44.66
CA GLY A 63 1.61 -30.81 -44.95
C GLY A 63 0.09 -30.79 -44.75
N ALA A 64 -0.47 -31.76 -44.02
CA ALA A 64 -1.87 -31.69 -43.58
C ALA A 64 -1.94 -30.83 -42.31
N SER A 65 -2.86 -29.86 -42.30
CA SER A 65 -3.06 -28.98 -41.16
C SER A 65 -4.49 -29.01 -40.62
N THR A 66 -4.64 -28.72 -39.34
CA THR A 66 -5.94 -28.59 -38.66
C THR A 66 -5.90 -27.45 -37.66
N GLU A 67 -6.90 -26.58 -37.73
CA GLU A 67 -7.10 -25.47 -36.80
C GLU A 67 -7.93 -25.92 -35.58
N SER A 68 -7.54 -25.45 -34.40
CA SER A 68 -8.37 -25.56 -33.21
C SER A 68 -9.57 -24.59 -33.25
N PRO A 69 -10.57 -24.77 -32.37
CA PRO A 69 -11.45 -23.67 -32.00
C PRO A 69 -10.64 -22.48 -31.46
N ILE A 70 -11.20 -21.28 -31.56
CA ILE A 70 -10.67 -20.10 -30.87
C ILE A 70 -11.07 -20.21 -29.40
N TRP A 71 -10.07 -20.22 -28.52
CA TRP A 71 -10.25 -20.20 -27.07
C TRP A 71 -10.09 -18.79 -26.53
N SER A 72 -10.64 -18.55 -25.34
CA SER A 72 -10.46 -17.26 -24.64
C SER A 72 -10.49 -17.43 -23.13
N PHE A 73 -9.85 -16.49 -22.45
CA PHE A 73 -9.94 -16.27 -21.02
C PHE A 73 -9.75 -14.79 -20.72
N THR A 74 -10.17 -14.35 -19.54
CA THR A 74 -9.95 -13.00 -19.03
C THR A 74 -9.06 -13.11 -17.81
N THR A 75 -8.03 -12.26 -17.73
CA THR A 75 -7.18 -12.13 -16.54
C THR A 75 -7.96 -11.50 -15.39
N GLU A 76 -7.45 -11.65 -14.17
CA GLU A 76 -8.07 -11.07 -12.97
C GLU A 76 -7.94 -9.54 -12.93
N GLU A 77 -8.65 -8.92 -11.99
CA GLU A 77 -8.53 -7.48 -11.72
C GLU A 77 -7.14 -7.18 -11.13
N GLU A 78 -6.65 -5.95 -11.36
CA GLU A 78 -5.39 -5.52 -10.76
C GLU A 78 -5.54 -5.43 -9.24
N PRO A 79 -4.61 -5.99 -8.43
CA PRO A 79 -4.73 -5.96 -6.99
C PRO A 79 -4.53 -4.53 -6.46
N GLU A 80 -5.54 -4.02 -5.77
CA GLU A 80 -5.55 -2.65 -5.24
C GLU A 80 -4.79 -2.55 -3.90
N PRO A 81 -3.87 -1.59 -3.75
CA PRO A 81 -3.25 -1.27 -2.47
C PRO A 81 -4.21 -0.50 -1.54
N ASP A 82 -3.95 -0.55 -0.23
CA ASP A 82 -4.69 0.21 0.79
C ASP A 82 -3.67 0.73 1.82
N LEU A 83 -3.49 2.05 1.87
CA LEU A 83 -2.52 2.72 2.73
C LEU A 83 -3.00 2.76 4.19
N ASP A 84 -2.24 2.11 5.06
CA ASP A 84 -2.44 2.19 6.51
C ASP A 84 -1.19 2.72 7.22
N CYS A 85 -1.42 3.42 8.33
CA CYS A 85 -0.37 3.92 9.19
C CYS A 85 -0.81 3.85 10.65
N ASP A 86 0.14 3.47 11.52
CA ASP A 86 -0.11 3.31 12.95
C ASP A 86 0.95 4.04 13.76
N GLY A 87 0.52 4.65 14.86
CA GLY A 87 1.38 5.39 15.77
C GLY A 87 0.82 6.74 16.17
N SER A 88 1.52 7.39 17.10
CA SER A 88 1.28 8.77 17.47
C SER A 88 2.55 9.37 18.05
N LEU A 89 2.73 10.67 17.88
CA LEU A 89 3.92 11.38 18.33
C LEU A 89 3.54 12.38 19.41
N SER A 90 4.08 12.23 20.61
CA SER A 90 3.81 13.14 21.71
C SER A 90 5.05 13.38 22.54
N TRP A 91 5.48 14.64 22.57
CA TRP A 91 6.60 15.09 23.39
C TRP A 91 6.14 16.18 24.35
N THR A 92 6.62 16.10 25.59
CA THR A 92 6.29 17.05 26.64
C THR A 92 7.56 17.55 27.31
N ASP A 93 7.49 18.75 27.88
CA ASP A 93 8.62 19.39 28.57
C ASP A 93 9.83 19.58 27.64
N VAL A 94 9.58 19.88 26.36
CA VAL A 94 10.62 20.05 25.34
C VAL A 94 11.19 21.47 25.38
N THR A 95 12.49 21.61 25.61
CA THR A 95 13.13 22.93 25.59
C THR A 95 13.04 23.51 24.18
N PRO A 96 12.66 24.79 24.01
CA PRO A 96 12.73 25.46 22.71
C PRO A 96 14.09 25.29 22.02
N GLY A 97 14.09 24.91 20.75
CA GLY A 97 15.28 24.61 19.96
C GLY A 97 15.90 23.22 20.15
N ASP A 98 15.42 22.41 21.11
CA ASP A 98 15.84 21.01 21.22
C ASP A 98 15.28 20.17 20.07
N THR A 99 16.02 19.15 19.68
CA THR A 99 15.56 18.14 18.73
C THR A 99 14.93 16.96 19.47
N VAL A 100 13.71 16.61 19.09
CA VAL A 100 13.05 15.38 19.55
C VAL A 100 12.87 14.41 18.39
N THR A 101 12.77 13.13 18.72
CA THR A 101 12.64 12.05 17.74
C THR A 101 11.50 11.12 18.13
N GLY A 102 10.92 10.47 17.12
CA GLY A 102 9.91 9.43 17.29
C GLY A 102 9.83 8.57 16.05
N GLU A 103 8.89 7.64 16.05
CA GLU A 103 8.63 6.77 14.90
C GLU A 103 7.13 6.45 14.83
N PHE A 104 6.66 6.21 13.63
CA PHE A 104 5.36 5.59 13.34
C PHE A 104 5.57 4.54 12.27
N THR A 105 4.53 3.77 11.95
CA THR A 105 4.61 2.73 10.91
C THR A 105 3.68 3.02 9.75
N VAL A 106 4.08 2.54 8.58
CA VAL A 106 3.29 2.54 7.34
C VAL A 106 3.21 1.12 6.83
N SER A 107 2.06 0.70 6.31
CA SER A 107 1.86 -0.62 5.72
C SER A 107 0.88 -0.54 4.57
N ASN A 108 1.05 -1.45 3.60
CA ASN A 108 0.00 -1.79 2.66
C ASN A 108 -0.88 -2.89 3.30
N ILE A 109 -2.15 -2.58 3.55
CA ILE A 109 -3.15 -3.55 4.06
C ILE A 109 -4.10 -4.05 2.97
N GLY A 110 -3.82 -3.69 1.71
CA GLY A 110 -4.60 -4.01 0.52
C GLY A 110 -4.45 -5.46 0.07
N GLU A 111 -4.78 -5.70 -1.20
CA GLU A 111 -4.82 -7.05 -1.76
C GLU A 111 -3.43 -7.66 -1.93
N ALA A 112 -3.33 -8.98 -1.81
CA ALA A 112 -2.05 -9.68 -1.93
C ALA A 112 -1.45 -9.47 -3.33
N GLY A 113 -0.18 -9.08 -3.39
CA GLY A 113 0.51 -8.73 -4.64
C GLY A 113 0.28 -7.29 -5.12
N SER A 114 -0.55 -6.49 -4.45
CA SER A 114 -0.61 -5.04 -4.69
C SER A 114 0.69 -4.36 -4.32
N LEU A 115 0.97 -3.24 -4.99
CA LEU A 115 2.16 -2.41 -4.81
C LEU A 115 1.72 -1.02 -4.37
N LEU A 116 2.19 -0.58 -3.20
CA LEU A 116 1.85 0.72 -2.65
C LEU A 116 3.05 1.68 -2.75
N ASP A 117 2.88 2.73 -3.54
CA ASP A 117 3.75 3.89 -3.56
C ASP A 117 3.17 4.97 -2.64
N TRP A 118 3.89 5.34 -1.58
CA TRP A 118 3.38 6.28 -0.58
C TRP A 118 4.36 7.43 -0.33
N GLU A 119 3.84 8.59 0.03
CA GLU A 119 4.66 9.74 0.44
C GLU A 119 4.03 10.54 1.58
N ILE A 120 4.87 11.30 2.29
CA ILE A 120 4.42 12.30 3.26
C ILE A 120 4.00 13.56 2.49
N ALA A 121 2.69 13.79 2.39
CA ALA A 121 2.11 14.90 1.65
C ALA A 121 2.10 16.21 2.46
N GLU A 122 1.66 16.13 3.72
CA GLU A 122 1.51 17.29 4.59
C GLU A 122 2.02 16.99 6.00
N TYR A 123 2.49 18.02 6.68
CA TYR A 123 2.91 17.96 8.08
C TYR A 123 2.79 19.36 8.69
N PRO A 124 2.83 19.48 10.02
CA PRO A 124 2.60 20.76 10.66
C PRO A 124 3.64 21.82 10.28
N ASP A 125 3.20 23.08 10.22
CA ASP A 125 4.02 24.24 9.85
C ASP A 125 4.89 24.77 11.00
N TRP A 126 4.72 24.22 12.20
CA TRP A 126 5.55 24.51 13.37
C TRP A 126 6.74 23.57 13.45
N GLY A 127 7.90 24.10 13.83
CA GLY A 127 9.14 23.33 13.99
C GLY A 127 9.82 22.99 12.67
N ASP A 128 11.03 22.42 12.74
CA ASP A 128 11.75 21.94 11.56
C ASP A 128 11.71 20.41 11.51
N TRP A 129 10.97 19.87 10.53
CA TRP A 129 10.71 18.43 10.40
C TRP A 129 11.68 17.73 9.45
N THR A 130 12.04 16.50 9.81
CA THR A 130 12.76 15.57 8.96
C THR A 130 12.18 14.16 9.12
N PHE A 131 12.06 13.44 8.01
CA PHE A 131 11.48 12.10 7.94
C PHE A 131 12.48 11.13 7.33
N THR A 132 12.48 9.88 7.78
CA THR A 132 13.40 8.85 7.28
C THR A 132 12.73 7.47 7.33
N PRO A 133 12.27 6.93 6.19
CA PRO A 133 12.16 7.58 4.88
C PRO A 133 11.01 8.61 4.83
N SER A 134 10.98 9.49 3.82
CA SER A 134 9.86 10.41 3.57
C SER A 134 8.84 9.88 2.57
N SER A 135 9.16 8.78 1.91
CA SER A 135 8.33 8.07 0.92
C SER A 135 8.82 6.63 0.77
N GLY A 136 8.03 5.78 0.13
CA GLY A 136 8.40 4.43 -0.27
C GLY A 136 7.74 4.04 -1.59
N GLU A 137 8.38 3.13 -2.31
CA GLU A 137 7.89 2.57 -3.57
C GLU A 137 7.68 1.07 -3.40
N ASP A 138 6.72 0.51 -4.14
CA ASP A 138 6.43 -0.92 -4.27
C ASP A 138 6.22 -1.65 -2.92
N LEU A 139 5.61 -1.00 -1.92
CA LEU A 139 5.38 -1.64 -0.62
C LEU A 139 4.29 -2.71 -0.75
N THR A 140 4.67 -3.98 -0.62
CA THR A 140 3.72 -5.10 -0.69
C THR A 140 3.14 -5.44 0.69
N PRO A 141 1.92 -6.01 0.78
CA PRO A 141 1.36 -6.43 2.06
C PRO A 141 2.23 -7.46 2.80
N GLU A 142 2.97 -8.31 2.07
CA GLU A 142 3.84 -9.36 2.62
C GLU A 142 5.12 -8.81 3.26
N GLN A 143 5.55 -7.61 2.88
CA GLN A 143 6.66 -6.93 3.56
C GLN A 143 6.28 -6.48 4.96
N GLY A 144 4.98 -6.28 5.21
CA GLY A 144 4.44 -5.80 6.47
C GLY A 144 4.78 -4.34 6.74
N ALA A 145 4.54 -3.91 7.99
CA ALA A 145 4.72 -2.53 8.38
C ALA A 145 6.20 -2.10 8.38
N ILE A 146 6.48 -0.96 7.76
CA ILE A 146 7.78 -0.29 7.76
C ILE A 146 7.77 0.87 8.76
N SER A 147 8.91 1.13 9.40
CA SER A 147 9.04 2.24 10.36
C SER A 147 9.53 3.51 9.66
N VAL A 148 8.82 4.61 9.93
CA VAL A 148 9.22 5.96 9.53
C VAL A 148 9.76 6.69 10.74
N GLY A 149 11.06 6.99 10.72
CA GLY A 149 11.70 7.83 11.72
C GLY A 149 11.35 9.29 11.52
N VAL A 150 11.03 9.97 12.61
CA VAL A 150 10.70 11.40 12.64
C VAL A 150 11.67 12.13 13.54
N SER A 151 12.16 13.28 13.09
CA SER A 151 12.89 14.22 13.93
C SER A 151 12.38 15.63 13.71
N VAL A 152 12.08 16.33 14.80
CA VAL A 152 11.57 17.70 14.78
C VAL A 152 12.40 18.59 15.72
N ILE A 153 12.80 19.76 15.23
CA ILE A 153 13.38 20.82 16.08
C ILE A 153 12.23 21.64 16.66
N ALA A 154 12.16 21.71 17.98
CA ALA A 154 11.09 22.40 18.69
C ALA A 154 11.12 23.91 18.40
N PRO A 155 9.95 24.55 18.19
CA PRO A 155 9.86 25.99 18.01
C PRO A 155 10.43 26.79 19.19
N ASP A 156 10.75 28.07 18.96
CA ASP A 156 11.34 28.96 19.96
C ASP A 156 10.34 29.38 21.07
N GLU A 157 9.03 29.19 20.87
CA GLU A 157 8.01 29.60 21.84
C GLU A 157 7.93 28.68 23.07
N ALA A 158 8.21 29.28 24.23
CA ALA A 158 8.02 28.65 25.54
C ALA A 158 6.55 28.65 26.00
N GLU A 159 6.22 27.79 26.96
CA GLU A 159 4.88 27.62 27.54
C GLU A 159 3.75 27.41 26.51
N THR A 160 4.08 26.79 25.37
CA THR A 160 3.19 26.64 24.20
C THR A 160 2.93 25.17 23.89
N GLU A 161 1.71 24.89 23.45
CA GLU A 161 1.27 23.59 22.96
C GLU A 161 1.12 23.67 21.44
N PHE A 162 1.80 22.76 20.75
CA PHE A 162 1.74 22.58 19.32
C PHE A 162 1.07 21.26 19.03
N THR A 163 0.10 21.27 18.12
CA THR A 163 -0.63 20.08 17.68
C THR A 163 -0.73 20.10 16.16
N GLY A 164 -0.90 18.94 15.55
CA GLY A 164 -1.16 18.82 14.13
C GLY A 164 -1.21 17.36 13.71
N GLU A 165 -1.26 17.16 12.41
CA GLU A 165 -1.33 15.85 11.79
C GLU A 165 -0.22 15.76 10.73
N ILE A 166 0.41 14.59 10.62
CA ILE A 166 1.22 14.23 9.46
C ILE A 166 0.30 13.43 8.54
N VAL A 167 0.17 13.87 7.29
CA VAL A 167 -0.69 13.24 6.27
C VAL A 167 0.20 12.47 5.31
N LEU A 168 -0.08 11.18 5.20
CA LEU A 168 0.47 10.29 4.19
C LEU A 168 -0.58 10.06 3.11
N VAL A 169 -0.12 9.89 1.88
CA VAL A 169 -0.98 9.67 0.72
C VAL A 169 -0.43 8.54 -0.12
N ASN A 170 -1.32 7.75 -0.70
CA ASN A 170 -1.01 6.84 -1.77
C ASN A 170 -0.80 7.65 -3.07
N SER A 171 0.34 7.46 -3.72
CA SER A 171 0.77 8.28 -4.86
C SER A 171 -0.10 8.07 -6.10
N ASP A 172 -0.72 6.89 -6.21
CA ASP A 172 -1.58 6.51 -7.33
C ASP A 172 -3.07 6.79 -7.05
N ASP A 173 -3.48 6.83 -5.78
CA ASP A 173 -4.83 7.22 -5.34
C ASP A 173 -4.79 8.30 -4.24
N PRO A 174 -4.97 9.59 -4.58
CA PRO A 174 -4.91 10.69 -3.61
C PRO A 174 -6.10 10.73 -2.63
N ASP A 175 -7.15 9.94 -2.84
CA ASP A 175 -8.24 9.79 -1.88
C ASP A 175 -7.91 8.76 -0.78
N ASP A 176 -6.91 7.89 -1.01
CA ASP A 176 -6.36 6.94 -0.03
C ASP A 176 -5.27 7.62 0.81
N ILE A 177 -5.66 8.05 2.01
CA ILE A 177 -4.81 8.81 2.94
C ILE A 177 -4.77 8.17 4.32
N CYS A 178 -3.64 8.34 4.99
CA CYS A 178 -3.49 8.01 6.40
C CYS A 178 -2.91 9.18 7.20
N THR A 179 -3.28 9.29 8.49
CA THR A 179 -2.90 10.42 9.34
C THR A 179 -2.28 9.98 10.66
N ILE A 180 -1.21 10.66 11.06
CA ILE A 180 -0.55 10.48 12.35
C ILE A 180 -0.72 11.74 13.21
N ASP A 181 -1.41 11.57 14.34
CA ASP A 181 -1.56 12.61 15.36
C ASP A 181 -0.20 12.99 15.96
N VAL A 182 0.08 14.30 16.03
CA VAL A 182 1.31 14.80 16.65
C VAL A 182 1.07 15.97 17.61
N SER A 183 1.79 15.94 18.73
CA SER A 183 1.78 16.98 19.75
C SER A 183 3.17 17.23 20.35
N LEU A 184 3.47 18.51 20.61
CA LEU A 184 4.67 18.95 21.31
C LEU A 184 4.32 20.04 22.31
N ALA A 185 4.74 19.90 23.57
CA ALA A 185 4.54 20.90 24.61
C ALA A 185 5.87 21.36 25.20
N THR A 186 6.08 22.69 25.24
CA THR A 186 7.25 23.30 25.89
C THR A 186 7.01 23.51 27.39
N PRO A 187 8.07 23.52 28.24
CA PRO A 187 7.93 23.60 29.69
C PRO A 187 7.09 24.79 30.16
N VAL A 188 6.17 24.55 31.10
CA VAL A 188 5.40 25.60 31.78
C VAL A 188 6.06 25.92 33.13
N SER A 189 6.21 27.20 33.48
CA SER A 189 6.78 27.60 34.77
C SER A 189 6.08 26.95 35.99
N GLN A 190 6.87 26.60 37.01
CA GLN A 190 6.51 25.71 38.14
C GLN A 190 5.24 26.10 38.94
N GLU A 191 4.71 27.32 38.81
CA GLU A 191 3.47 27.72 39.51
C GLU A 191 2.19 27.17 38.86
N LYS A 192 2.25 26.60 37.64
CA LYS A 192 1.07 26.13 36.87
C LYS A 192 1.10 24.67 36.39
N GLY A 193 2.20 23.94 36.58
CA GLY A 193 2.46 22.67 35.87
C GLY A 193 1.47 21.53 36.12
N SER A 194 0.92 21.37 37.33
CA SER A 194 0.09 20.19 37.66
C SER A 194 -1.30 20.19 37.04
N SER A 195 -1.90 21.36 36.75
CA SER A 195 -3.22 21.42 36.09
C SER A 195 -3.13 21.46 34.56
N TYR A 196 -1.97 21.87 34.04
CA TYR A 196 -1.69 21.89 32.60
C TYR A 196 -1.53 20.48 32.03
N VAL A 197 -0.74 19.61 32.67
CA VAL A 197 -0.55 18.21 32.21
C VAL A 197 -1.88 17.43 32.17
N LEU A 198 -2.77 17.68 33.14
CA LEU A 198 -4.11 17.07 33.17
C LEU A 198 -5.03 17.58 32.04
N ARG A 199 -5.02 18.90 31.77
CA ARG A 199 -5.76 19.48 30.65
C ARG A 199 -5.21 19.04 29.29
N PHE A 200 -3.90 18.86 29.20
CA PHE A 200 -3.20 18.35 28.03
C PHE A 200 -3.65 16.92 27.70
N MET A 201 -3.58 15.99 28.68
CA MET A 201 -4.08 14.62 28.51
C MET A 201 -5.56 14.58 28.11
N GLN A 202 -6.36 15.50 28.65
CA GLN A 202 -7.79 15.58 28.32
C GLN A 202 -8.03 16.05 26.89
N ARG A 203 -7.30 17.05 26.40
CA ARG A 203 -7.43 17.56 25.02
C ARG A 203 -6.96 16.55 23.97
N LEU A 204 -5.85 15.86 24.23
CA LEU A 204 -5.36 14.78 23.36
C LEU A 204 -6.40 13.69 23.17
N VAL A 205 -7.08 13.28 24.26
CA VAL A 205 -8.18 12.32 24.19
C VAL A 205 -9.43 12.92 23.52
N GLU A 206 -9.67 14.22 23.63
CA GLU A 206 -10.82 14.86 22.99
C GLU A 206 -10.63 15.15 21.50
N GLN A 207 -9.40 15.25 20.99
CA GLN A 207 -9.12 15.57 19.59
C GLN A 207 -8.80 14.33 18.75
N SER A 208 -8.33 13.24 19.36
CA SER A 208 -8.07 11.97 18.67
C SER A 208 -9.26 10.99 18.75
N PRO A 209 -9.93 10.64 17.64
CA PRO A 209 -11.01 9.65 17.61
C PRO A 209 -10.58 8.26 18.10
N ALA A 210 -9.33 7.87 17.83
CA ALA A 210 -8.75 6.59 18.24
C ALA A 210 -8.56 6.50 19.77
N LEU A 211 -8.04 7.57 20.39
CA LEU A 211 -7.92 7.64 21.85
C LEU A 211 -9.30 7.68 22.54
N LYS A 212 -10.30 8.37 21.98
CA LYS A 212 -11.69 8.32 22.51
C LYS A 212 -12.23 6.90 22.61
N GLN A 213 -12.00 6.08 21.58
CA GLN A 213 -12.46 4.69 21.57
C GLN A 213 -11.78 3.86 22.66
N LEU A 214 -10.45 3.96 22.80
CA LEU A 214 -9.69 3.23 23.83
C LEU A 214 -10.09 3.62 25.27
N PHE A 215 -10.28 4.92 25.53
CA PHE A 215 -10.58 5.41 26.89
C PHE A 215 -12.05 5.30 27.29
N SER A 216 -12.98 5.13 26.36
CA SER A 216 -14.42 4.92 26.64
C SER A 216 -14.70 3.63 27.45
N SER A 217 -13.77 2.67 27.45
CA SER A 217 -13.90 1.37 28.11
C SER A 217 -13.24 1.27 29.50
N SER A 218 -12.49 2.29 29.94
CA SER A 218 -11.67 2.25 31.17
C SER A 218 -12.22 3.11 32.32
N SER A 219 -12.62 2.46 33.44
CA SER A 219 -13.18 3.16 34.62
C SER A 219 -12.15 3.96 35.44
N ILE A 220 -10.86 3.65 35.31
CA ILE A 220 -9.77 4.34 36.02
C ILE A 220 -9.50 5.70 35.37
N PHE A 221 -9.59 5.77 34.04
CA PHE A 221 -9.33 7.00 33.28
C PHE A 221 -10.45 8.03 33.49
N ASN A 222 -11.72 7.60 33.49
CA ASN A 222 -12.86 8.45 33.86
C ASN A 222 -12.76 9.02 35.29
N ARG A 223 -12.04 8.36 36.21
CA ARG A 223 -11.78 8.90 37.55
C ARG A 223 -10.63 9.89 37.59
N MET A 224 -9.64 9.79 36.69
CA MET A 224 -8.59 10.79 36.57
C MET A 224 -9.10 12.10 35.93
N LEU A 225 -10.00 12.01 34.95
CA LEU A 225 -10.57 13.18 34.25
C LEU A 225 -11.56 14.00 35.09
N ASN A 226 -12.16 13.44 36.14
CA ASN A 226 -13.20 14.07 36.97
C ASN A 226 -12.70 14.57 38.34
N LEU A 227 -11.38 14.71 38.53
CA LEU A 227 -10.83 15.32 39.74
C LEU A 227 -10.78 16.85 39.57
N GLU A 228 -11.89 17.52 39.91
CA GLU A 228 -11.92 18.96 40.24
C GLU A 228 -11.42 19.21 41.66
#